data_AF-Q9W141-F1
#
_entry.id   AF-Q9W141-F1
#
_cell.length_a   1.000
_cell.length_b   1.000
_cell.length_c   1.000
_cell.angle_alpha   90.00
_cell.angle_beta   90.00
_cell.angle_gamma   90.00
#
_symmetry.space_group_name_H-M   'P 1'
#
loop_
_entity.id
_entity.type
_entity.pdbx_description
1 polymer ?
#
loop_
_entity_poly.entity_id
_entity_poly.type
_entity_poly.pdbx_seq_one_letter_code
_entity_poly.pdbx_strand_id
1 'polypeptide(L)'
;MAFGDYPAEYNPKVHGPYDPARFYGKADVPFGQVKLGEIGAWLGRRNKTPNAVAGAVSRAWWRWQHKYVFPKRAGIAPFFQLTVASMTFFYLINYTKLKHHRNYKYH
;
A
#
# COMPACT_ATOMS: atom_id res chain seq x y z
N MET A 1 -11.79 1.48 18.76
CA MET A 1 -11.95 2.40 17.62
C MET A 1 -12.97 1.78 16.69
N ALA A 2 -14.13 2.42 16.56
CA ALA A 2 -15.20 1.96 15.71
C ALA A 2 -14.91 2.30 14.25
N PHE A 3 -15.70 1.71 13.34
CA PHE A 3 -15.63 2.04 11.93
C PHE A 3 -16.05 3.50 11.73
N GLY A 4 -15.20 4.31 11.10
CA GLY A 4 -15.45 5.74 10.84
C GLY A 4 -14.81 6.71 11.83
N ASP A 5 -14.29 6.24 12.96
CA ASP A 5 -13.56 7.09 13.90
C ASP A 5 -12.24 7.61 13.27
N TYR A 6 -11.74 8.75 13.76
CA TYR A 6 -10.37 9.17 13.47
C TYR A 6 -9.35 8.34 14.26
N PRO A 7 -8.13 8.10 13.71
CA PRO A 7 -7.07 7.39 14.42
C PRO A 7 -6.87 7.98 15.81
N ALA A 8 -6.65 7.11 16.82
CA ALA A 8 -6.47 7.56 18.20
C ALA A 8 -5.29 8.54 18.35
N GLU A 9 -4.30 8.45 17.47
CA GLU A 9 -3.12 9.32 17.44
C GLU A 9 -3.37 10.66 16.72
N TYR A 10 -4.51 10.85 16.06
CA TYR A 10 -4.85 12.11 15.39
C TYR A 10 -5.30 13.15 16.42
N ASN A 11 -4.52 14.22 16.55
CA ASN A 11 -4.89 15.43 17.28
C ASN A 11 -5.11 16.63 16.32
N PRO A 12 -6.35 17.15 16.19
CA PRO A 12 -6.64 18.28 15.31
C PRO A 12 -5.90 19.57 15.69
N LYS A 13 -5.58 19.77 16.98
CA LYS A 13 -4.84 20.96 17.44
C LYS A 13 -3.37 20.96 16.97
N VAL A 14 -2.80 19.78 16.75
CA VAL A 14 -1.38 19.61 16.34
C VAL A 14 -1.27 19.42 14.83
N HIS A 15 -2.24 18.73 14.22
CA HIS A 15 -2.15 18.32 12.83
C HIS A 15 -2.94 19.20 11.86
N GLY A 16 -3.86 20.03 12.37
CA GLY A 16 -4.82 20.76 11.53
C GLY A 16 -5.86 19.82 10.95
N PRO A 17 -6.35 20.09 9.72
CA PRO A 17 -7.31 19.23 9.03
C PRO A 17 -6.82 17.78 8.90
N TYR A 18 -7.76 16.83 8.98
CA TYR A 18 -7.44 15.42 8.81
C TYR A 18 -6.98 15.12 7.38
N ASP A 19 -5.86 14.42 7.25
CA ASP A 19 -5.31 13.90 6.00
C ASP A 19 -5.30 12.37 6.06
N PRO A 20 -6.14 11.68 5.26
CA PRO A 20 -6.21 10.23 5.28
C PRO A 20 -4.97 9.55 4.69
N ALA A 21 -4.07 10.28 4.01
CA ALA A 21 -2.80 9.77 3.52
C ALA A 21 -1.69 9.76 4.61
N ARG A 22 -1.90 10.48 5.72
CA ARG A 22 -0.88 10.68 6.76
C ARG A 22 -0.95 9.59 7.83
N PHE A 23 0.23 9.18 8.28
CA PHE A 23 0.35 8.34 9.48
C PHE A 23 0.56 9.24 10.70
N TYR A 24 -0.30 9.13 11.70
CA TYR A 24 -0.29 9.97 12.90
C TYR A 24 0.43 9.33 14.10
N GLY A 25 0.67 8.02 14.06
CA GLY A 25 1.39 7.32 15.11
C GLY A 25 2.90 7.57 15.10
N LYS A 26 3.60 6.95 16.05
CA LYS A 26 5.07 7.02 16.16
C LYS A 26 5.72 6.38 14.92
N ALA A 27 6.41 7.18 14.13
CA ALA A 27 7.18 6.68 12.99
C ALA A 27 8.37 5.83 13.48
N ASP A 28 8.55 4.65 12.89
CA ASP A 28 9.78 3.87 13.01
C ASP A 28 10.74 4.28 11.88
N VAL A 29 11.97 3.79 11.92
CA VAL A 29 13.00 4.00 10.91
C VAL A 29 12.43 3.71 9.51
N PRO A 30 12.53 4.64 8.55
CA PRO A 30 12.15 4.39 7.16
C PRO A 30 12.92 3.19 6.62
N PHE A 31 12.27 2.36 5.80
CA PHE A 31 12.88 1.12 5.31
C PHE A 31 14.25 1.36 4.65
N GLY A 32 14.43 2.47 3.91
CA GLY A 32 15.70 2.83 3.27
C GLY A 32 16.84 3.21 4.22
N GLN A 33 16.58 3.35 5.53
CA GLN A 33 17.60 3.64 6.56
C GLN A 33 17.85 2.43 7.48
N VAL A 34 17.16 1.31 7.26
CA VAL A 34 17.33 0.09 8.07
C VAL A 34 18.57 -0.65 7.60
N LYS A 35 19.46 -1.02 8.53
CA LYS A 35 20.62 -1.85 8.21
C LYS A 35 20.16 -3.28 7.91
N LEU A 36 20.85 -3.97 7.00
CA LEU A 36 20.49 -5.34 6.59
C LEU A 36 20.36 -6.30 7.78
N GLY A 37 21.28 -6.23 8.75
CA GLY A 37 21.25 -7.04 9.97
C GLY A 37 20.12 -6.68 10.95
N GLU A 38 19.46 -5.55 10.77
CA GLU A 38 18.37 -5.06 11.64
C GLU A 38 16.98 -5.31 11.04
N ILE A 39 16.88 -5.81 9.80
CA ILE A 39 15.59 -6.00 9.09
C ILE A 39 14.63 -6.89 9.90
N GLY A 40 15.12 -7.99 10.48
CA GLY A 40 14.30 -8.89 11.30
C GLY A 40 13.72 -8.18 12.53
N ALA A 41 14.55 -7.45 13.28
CA ALA A 41 14.12 -6.67 14.43
C ALA A 41 13.16 -5.54 14.03
N TRP A 42 13.41 -4.88 12.89
CA TRP A 42 12.56 -3.83 12.34
C TRP A 42 11.17 -4.37 11.95
N LEU A 43 11.09 -5.53 11.31
CA LEU A 43 9.83 -6.22 11.04
C LEU A 43 9.14 -6.67 12.33
N GLY A 44 9.91 -7.04 13.36
CA GLY A 44 9.42 -7.38 14.69
C GLY A 44 8.61 -6.25 15.34
N ARG A 45 9.10 -5.01 15.27
CA ARG A 45 8.45 -3.82 15.87
C ARG A 45 7.18 -3.36 15.15
N ARG A 46 6.95 -3.79 13.91
CA ARG A 46 5.75 -3.40 13.16
C ARG A 46 4.49 -4.00 13.77
N ASN A 47 3.46 -3.17 13.93
CA ASN A 47 2.13 -3.60 14.32
C ASN A 47 1.48 -4.37 13.15
N LYS A 48 1.21 -5.67 13.37
CA LYS A 48 0.66 -6.61 12.37
C LYS A 48 -0.83 -6.91 12.58
N THR A 49 -1.52 -6.13 13.43
CA THR A 49 -2.96 -6.31 13.64
C THR A 49 -3.74 -6.04 12.34
N PRO A 50 -4.86 -6.71 12.10
CA PRO A 50 -5.69 -6.48 10.91
C PRO A 50 -6.05 -5.01 10.70
N ASN A 51 -6.36 -4.29 11.79
CA ASN A 51 -6.68 -2.86 11.76
C ASN A 51 -5.48 -2.01 11.32
N ALA A 52 -4.27 -2.34 11.76
CA ALA A 52 -3.06 -1.64 11.35
C ALA A 52 -2.78 -1.85 9.86
N VAL A 53 -2.99 -3.08 9.35
CA VAL A 53 -2.85 -3.41 7.93
C VAL A 53 -3.90 -2.67 7.09
N ALA A 54 -5.18 -2.72 7.48
CA ALA A 54 -6.25 -1.99 6.81
C ALA A 54 -5.99 -0.49 6.78
N GLY A 55 -5.53 0.10 7.90
CA GLY A 55 -5.12 1.49 7.96
C GLY A 55 -3.93 1.81 7.06
N ALA A 56 -2.96 0.90 6.92
CA ALA A 56 -1.83 1.08 6.01
C ALA A 56 -2.26 1.04 4.54
N VAL A 57 -3.14 0.11 4.16
CA VAL A 57 -3.73 0.03 2.82
C VAL A 57 -4.55 1.28 2.51
N SER A 58 -5.37 1.74 3.45
CA SER A 58 -6.14 2.99 3.33
C SER A 58 -5.23 4.19 3.07
N ARG A 59 -4.19 4.39 3.89
CA ARG A 59 -3.23 5.48 3.66
C ARG A 59 -2.54 5.38 2.31
N ALA A 60 -2.16 4.17 1.88
CA ALA A 60 -1.53 3.96 0.58
C ALA A 60 -2.49 4.32 -0.57
N TRP A 61 -3.77 3.94 -0.45
CA TRP A 61 -4.82 4.31 -1.38
C TRP A 61 -4.99 5.83 -1.49
N TRP A 62 -5.06 6.54 -0.36
CA TRP A 62 -5.20 8.00 -0.38
C TRP A 62 -3.98 8.71 -0.94
N ARG A 63 -2.76 8.23 -0.67
CA ARG A 63 -1.54 8.74 -1.32
C ARG A 63 -1.58 8.57 -2.83
N TRP A 64 -2.06 7.42 -3.30
CA TRP A 64 -2.20 7.14 -4.71
C TRP A 64 -3.25 8.03 -5.37
N GLN A 65 -4.41 8.21 -4.74
CA GLN A 65 -5.47 9.13 -5.16
C GLN A 65 -4.96 10.57 -5.29
N HIS A 66 -4.31 11.09 -4.23
CA HIS A 66 -3.77 12.45 -4.23
C HIS A 66 -2.69 12.66 -5.30
N LYS A 67 -1.94 11.61 -5.64
CA LYS A 67 -0.85 11.68 -6.61
C LYS A 67 -1.28 11.52 -8.06
N TYR A 68 -2.25 10.65 -8.34
CA TYR A 68 -2.55 10.24 -9.72
C TYR A 68 -3.97 10.54 -10.18
N VAL A 69 -4.93 10.69 -9.27
CA VAL A 69 -6.36 10.84 -9.62
C VAL A 69 -6.86 12.26 -9.41
N PHE A 70 -6.59 12.85 -8.23
CA PHE A 70 -7.07 14.20 -7.90
C PHE A 70 -6.25 15.39 -8.41
N PRO A 71 -5.01 15.27 -8.94
CA PRO A 71 -4.37 16.42 -9.55
C PRO A 71 -5.27 17.03 -10.63
N LYS A 72 -5.39 18.37 -10.65
CA LYS A 72 -6.22 19.11 -11.63
C LYS A 72 -5.92 18.73 -13.09
N ARG A 73 -4.68 18.32 -13.36
CA ARG A 73 -4.19 17.83 -14.65
C ARG A 73 -3.70 16.38 -14.49
N ALA A 74 -4.59 15.49 -14.09
CA ALA A 74 -4.28 14.06 -14.02
C ALA A 74 -4.03 13.50 -15.42
N GLY A 75 -2.96 12.71 -15.56
CA GLY A 75 -2.68 11.96 -16.78
C GLY A 75 -3.41 10.61 -16.79
N ILE A 76 -3.15 9.79 -17.81
CA ILE A 76 -3.71 8.42 -17.95
C ILE A 76 -3.03 7.38 -17.03
N ALA A 77 -2.03 7.80 -16.23
CA ALA A 77 -1.29 6.93 -15.32
C ALA A 77 -2.14 6.05 -14.37
N PRO A 78 -3.17 6.56 -13.64
CA PRO A 78 -3.94 5.72 -12.73
C PRO A 78 -4.69 4.61 -13.47
N PHE A 79 -5.18 4.88 -14.69
CA PHE A 79 -5.84 3.88 -15.52
C PHE A 79 -4.89 2.74 -15.87
N PHE A 80 -3.70 3.04 -16.40
CA PHE A 80 -2.73 1.99 -16.73
C PHE A 80 -2.18 1.27 -15.50
N GLN A 81 -2.01 1.97 -14.38
CA GLN A 81 -1.58 1.34 -13.12
C GLN A 81 -2.60 0.29 -12.65
N LEU A 82 -3.90 0.60 -12.69
CA LEU A 82 -4.95 -0.35 -12.37
C LEU A 82 -5.00 -1.50 -13.38
N THR A 83 -4.91 -1.20 -14.68
CA THR A 83 -4.89 -2.24 -15.74
C THR A 83 -3.73 -3.21 -15.54
N VAL A 84 -2.50 -2.72 -15.34
CA VAL A 84 -1.32 -3.57 -15.11
C VAL A 84 -1.45 -4.36 -13.81
N ALA A 85 -1.96 -3.75 -12.75
CA ALA A 85 -2.22 -4.44 -11.49
C ALA A 85 -3.25 -5.57 -11.66
N SER A 86 -4.35 -5.32 -12.37
CA SER A 86 -5.35 -6.32 -12.71
C SER A 86 -4.75 -7.44 -13.58
N MET A 87 -4.03 -7.11 -14.65
CA MET A 87 -3.37 -8.10 -15.52
C MET A 87 -2.42 -8.99 -14.72
N THR A 88 -1.61 -8.40 -13.83
CA THR A 88 -0.69 -9.13 -12.96
C THR A 88 -1.44 -10.04 -12.00
N PHE A 89 -2.49 -9.54 -11.36
CA PHE A 89 -3.33 -10.32 -10.46
C PHE A 89 -3.98 -11.51 -11.19
N PHE A 90 -4.58 -11.27 -12.36
CA PHE A 90 -5.19 -12.33 -13.18
C PHE A 90 -4.18 -13.35 -13.69
N TYR A 91 -2.96 -12.92 -14.00
CA TYR A 91 -1.87 -13.81 -14.36
C TYR A 91 -1.49 -14.72 -13.19
N LEU A 92 -1.34 -14.18 -11.98
CA LEU A 92 -0.97 -14.94 -10.78
C LEU A 92 -2.03 -15.99 -10.43
N ILE A 93 -3.31 -15.62 -10.40
CA ILE A 93 -4.39 -16.57 -10.04
C ILE A 93 -4.64 -17.63 -11.12
N ASN A 94 -4.29 -17.35 -12.39
CA ASN A 94 -4.44 -18.30 -13.49
C ASN A 94 -3.11 -18.96 -13.89
N TYR A 95 -2.03 -18.77 -13.13
CA TYR A 95 -0.69 -19.21 -13.50
C TYR A 95 -0.62 -20.72 -13.78
N THR A 96 -1.33 -21.53 -12.98
CA THR A 96 -1.41 -22.99 -13.15
C THR A 96 -2.04 -23.42 -14.47
N LYS A 97 -2.94 -22.62 -15.03
CA LYS A 97 -3.55 -22.86 -16.35
C LYS A 97 -2.63 -22.38 -17.48
N LEU A 98 -2.05 -21.19 -17.31
CA LEU A 98 -1.17 -20.54 -18.28
C LEU A 98 0.14 -21.29 -18.50
N LYS A 99 0.70 -21.95 -17.48
CA LYS A 99 2.00 -22.65 -17.60
C LYS A 99 1.99 -23.76 -18.67
N HIS A 100 0.84 -24.34 -18.99
CA HIS A 100 0.70 -25.40 -20.00
C HIS A 100 0.80 -24.87 -21.43
N HIS A 101 0.44 -23.60 -21.65
CA HIS A 101 0.60 -22.92 -22.95
C HIS A 101 2.03 -22.44 -23.19
N ARG A 102 2.94 -22.65 -22.24
CA ARG A 102 4.35 -22.34 -22.44
C ARG A 102 4.84 -23.34 -23.48
N ASN A 103 5.05 -22.86 -24.72
CA ASN A 103 5.61 -23.66 -25.80
C ASN A 103 6.90 -24.33 -25.30
N TYR A 104 6.82 -25.63 -25.01
CA TYR A 104 8.01 -26.42 -24.77
C TYR A 104 8.53 -26.80 -26.15
N LYS A 105 9.63 -26.15 -26.56
CA LYS A 105 10.25 -26.43 -27.86
C LYS A 105 10.80 -27.86 -27.96
N TYR A 106 10.96 -28.57 -26.85
CA TYR A 106 11.71 -29.83 -26.78
C TYR A 106 11.05 -30.95 -25.94
N HIS A 107 9.74 -30.88 -25.66
CA HIS A 107 9.00 -31.99 -25.05
C HIS A 107 7.74 -32.31 -25.84
#